data_AF-A0A914TB39-F1
#
_entry.id   AF-A0A914TB39-F1
#
_cell.length_a   1.000
_cell.length_b   1.000
_cell.length_c   1.000
_cell.angle_alpha   90.00
_cell.angle_beta   90.00
_cell.angle_gamma   90.00
#
_symmetry.space_group_name_H-M   'P 1'
#
loop_
_entity.id
_entity.type
_entity.pdbx_description
1 polymer ?
#
loop_
_entity_poly.entity_id
_entity_poly.type
_entity_poly.pdbx_seq_one_letter_code
_entity_poly.pdbx_strand_id
1 'polypeptide(L)'
;MKYLWILFFASILIFSSAERLYKNPKQQKGLKALWNLEEMAECQLGYTALDYNNYGCWCGVGGSGDPVDGIDQCCMRHDKCYDDAIARHACYDVPFEYVEDYSWTCQIADNGKKVANCTEPQNACKTELCWCDRMVVECWGEYPKPPTKAKCPHPRLSVEQQNTTSSFHGIFKIWTASLESLRKIASIFW
;
A
#
# COMPACT_ATOMS: atom_id res chain seq x y z
N MET A 1 15.85 18.22 -47.35
CA MET A 1 16.26 19.04 -46.18
C MET A 1 15.09 19.73 -45.46
N LYS A 2 14.03 20.21 -46.14
CA LYS A 2 12.88 20.88 -45.49
C LYS A 2 12.09 19.98 -44.51
N TYR A 3 11.96 18.69 -44.81
CA TYR A 3 11.21 17.75 -43.97
C TYR A 3 11.93 17.34 -42.68
N LEU A 4 13.27 17.48 -42.62
CA LEU A 4 14.05 17.08 -41.45
C LEU A 4 13.80 18.01 -40.24
N TRP A 5 13.63 19.31 -40.52
CA TRP A 5 13.29 20.31 -39.51
C TRP A 5 11.84 20.17 -39.01
N ILE A 6 10.93 19.75 -39.89
CA ILE A 6 9.52 19.50 -39.52
C ILE A 6 9.43 18.32 -38.55
N LEU A 7 10.18 17.23 -38.78
CA LEU A 7 10.23 16.09 -37.87
C LEU A 7 10.87 16.45 -36.52
N PHE A 8 11.90 17.31 -36.52
CA PHE A 8 12.54 17.79 -35.29
C PHE A 8 11.58 18.63 -34.44
N PHE A 9 10.88 19.61 -35.02
CA PHE A 9 9.91 20.42 -34.27
C PHE A 9 8.66 19.63 -33.85
N ALA A 10 8.19 18.69 -34.68
CA ALA A 10 7.11 17.77 -34.31
C ALA A 10 7.51 16.92 -33.10
N SER A 11 8.76 16.43 -33.04
CA SER A 11 9.25 15.67 -31.88
C SER A 11 9.32 16.53 -30.62
N ILE A 12 9.81 17.78 -30.68
CA ILE A 12 9.86 18.69 -29.52
C ILE A 12 8.46 18.99 -28.98
N LEU A 13 7.48 19.20 -29.87
CA LEU A 13 6.09 19.42 -29.46
C LEU A 13 5.47 18.18 -28.82
N ILE A 14 5.79 16.98 -29.32
CA ILE A 14 5.35 15.70 -28.74
C ILE A 14 6.03 15.45 -27.38
N PHE A 15 7.34 15.73 -27.23
CA PHE A 15 8.05 15.62 -25.95
C PHE A 15 7.51 16.60 -24.89
N SER A 16 7.28 17.87 -25.24
CA SER A 16 6.76 18.88 -24.29
C SER A 16 5.30 18.67 -23.88
N SER A 17 4.54 17.86 -24.63
CA SER A 17 3.17 17.47 -24.28
C SER A 17 3.14 16.14 -23.51
N ALA A 18 4.05 15.20 -23.80
CA ALA A 18 4.24 13.99 -23.01
C ALA A 18 4.68 14.28 -21.56
N GLU A 19 5.60 15.24 -21.34
CA GLU A 19 6.01 15.64 -19.98
C GLU A 19 4.85 16.22 -19.15
N ARG A 20 3.90 16.92 -19.78
CA ARG A 20 2.70 17.47 -19.12
C ARG A 20 1.67 16.40 -18.76
N LEU A 21 1.60 15.32 -19.54
CA LEU A 21 0.73 14.18 -19.22
C LEU A 21 1.33 13.33 -18.09
N TYR A 22 2.66 13.15 -18.06
CA TYR A 22 3.34 12.45 -16.96
C TYR A 22 3.20 13.21 -15.63
N LYS A 23 3.27 14.55 -15.65
CA LYS A 23 3.07 15.39 -14.46
C LYS A 23 1.59 15.66 -14.10
N ASN A 24 0.63 14.89 -14.61
CA ASN A 24 -0.79 15.14 -14.34
C ASN A 24 -1.21 14.60 -12.94
N PRO A 25 -1.51 15.47 -11.95
CA PRO A 25 -1.87 15.05 -10.60
C PRO A 25 -3.21 14.29 -10.52
N LYS A 26 -3.99 14.28 -11.61
CA LYS A 26 -5.26 13.53 -11.68
C LYS A 26 -5.06 12.02 -11.81
N GLN A 27 -3.90 11.54 -12.29
CA GLN A 27 -3.66 10.10 -12.42
C GLN A 27 -3.15 9.47 -11.10
N GLN A 28 -2.54 10.26 -10.22
CA GLN A 28 -2.16 9.85 -8.85
C GLN A 28 -3.36 9.74 -7.90
N LYS A 29 -4.54 10.21 -8.31
CA LYS A 29 -5.69 10.43 -7.43
C LYS A 29 -6.44 9.15 -6.99
N GLY A 30 -6.10 7.98 -7.55
CA GLY A 30 -6.84 6.73 -7.33
C GLY A 30 -6.26 5.74 -6.31
N LEU A 31 -5.07 6.01 -5.75
CA LEU A 31 -4.30 5.07 -4.90
C LEU A 31 -3.72 5.72 -3.64
N LYS A 32 -4.34 6.82 -3.21
CA LYS A 32 -3.76 7.73 -2.21
C LYS A 32 -3.39 7.09 -0.88
N ALA A 33 -4.16 6.10 -0.42
CA ALA A 33 -3.84 5.38 0.81
C ALA A 33 -2.51 4.61 0.70
N LEU A 34 -2.28 3.95 -0.44
CA LEU A 34 -1.01 3.27 -0.73
C LEU A 34 0.18 4.25 -0.72
N TRP A 35 -0.04 5.47 -1.21
CA TRP A 35 0.95 6.53 -1.18
C TRP A 35 1.22 7.03 0.25
N ASN A 36 0.24 7.02 1.15
CA ASN A 36 0.46 7.46 2.53
C ASN A 36 1.42 6.52 3.28
N LEU A 37 1.23 5.20 3.21
CA LEU A 37 2.16 4.24 3.83
C LEU A 37 3.58 4.36 3.25
N GLU A 38 3.68 4.52 1.93
CA GLU A 38 4.96 4.71 1.22
C GLU A 38 5.70 5.95 1.74
N GLU A 39 5.00 7.09 1.83
CA GLU A 39 5.57 8.35 2.29
C GLU A 39 5.87 8.34 3.81
N MET A 40 5.08 7.64 4.63
CA MET A 40 5.39 7.43 6.05
C MET A 40 6.67 6.61 6.24
N ALA A 41 6.84 5.54 5.46
CA ALA A 41 8.07 4.76 5.46
C ALA A 41 9.27 5.62 5.05
N GLU A 42 9.14 6.41 3.98
CA GLU A 42 10.21 7.32 3.55
C GLU A 42 10.55 8.36 4.63
N CYS A 43 9.53 8.92 5.29
CA CYS A 43 9.71 9.84 6.41
C CYS A 43 10.55 9.20 7.53
N GLN A 44 10.15 8.03 8.03
CA GLN A 44 10.68 7.48 9.28
C GLN A 44 11.90 6.58 9.08
N LEU A 45 11.93 5.83 7.98
CA LEU A 45 12.96 4.83 7.68
C LEU A 45 14.00 5.35 6.67
N GLY A 46 13.66 6.39 5.89
CA GLY A 46 14.52 6.95 4.85
C GLY A 46 14.53 6.14 3.54
N TYR A 47 13.62 5.19 3.41
CA TYR A 47 13.36 4.40 2.19
C TYR A 47 11.90 3.96 2.21
N THR A 48 11.45 3.37 1.11
CA THR A 48 10.03 3.25 0.84
C THR A 48 9.43 1.91 1.29
N ALA A 49 8.11 1.84 1.45
CA ALA A 49 7.40 0.65 1.88
C ALA A 49 7.46 -0.49 0.84
N LEU A 50 7.78 -0.18 -0.43
CA LEU A 50 7.99 -1.18 -1.49
C LEU A 50 9.11 -2.19 -1.17
N ASP A 51 10.06 -1.85 -0.29
CA ASP A 51 11.09 -2.78 0.19
C ASP A 51 10.48 -3.95 0.99
N TYR A 52 9.31 -3.74 1.61
CA TYR A 52 8.58 -4.74 2.39
C TYR A 52 7.52 -5.49 1.59
N ASN A 53 7.13 -5.01 0.41
CA ASN A 53 6.15 -5.72 -0.39
C ASN A 53 6.66 -7.07 -0.90
N ASN A 54 5.79 -8.09 -0.94
CA ASN A 54 6.13 -9.47 -1.29
C ASN A 54 7.25 -10.04 -0.41
N TYR A 55 7.27 -9.63 0.86
CA TYR A 55 8.16 -10.14 1.89
C TYR A 55 7.39 -11.13 2.78
N GLY A 56 7.97 -12.31 2.98
CA GLY A 56 7.39 -13.31 3.88
C GLY A 56 6.01 -13.78 3.45
N CYS A 57 5.17 -14.11 4.43
CA CYS A 57 3.82 -14.63 4.23
C CYS A 57 2.73 -13.57 4.36
N TRP A 58 3.01 -12.43 4.97
CA TRP A 58 2.04 -11.39 5.33
C TRP A 58 2.30 -10.04 4.65
N CYS A 59 3.54 -9.67 4.33
CA CYS A 59 3.78 -8.37 3.68
C CYS A 59 3.38 -8.37 2.19
N GLY A 60 2.12 -8.01 1.92
CA GLY A 60 1.53 -7.89 0.59
C GLY A 60 0.05 -8.27 0.61
N VAL A 61 -0.58 -8.41 -0.56
CA VAL A 61 -2.01 -8.77 -0.62
C VAL A 61 -2.25 -10.18 -0.04
N GLY A 62 -3.14 -10.27 0.95
CA GLY A 62 -3.57 -11.52 1.55
C GLY A 62 -3.01 -11.69 2.96
N GLY A 63 -2.10 -12.65 3.16
CA GLY A 63 -1.58 -12.99 4.48
C GLY A 63 -2.18 -14.28 5.04
N SER A 64 -1.34 -15.22 5.43
CA SER A 64 -1.77 -16.45 6.12
C SER A 64 -0.60 -17.22 6.71
N GLY A 65 -0.87 -18.06 7.71
CA GLY A 65 0.14 -18.91 8.34
C GLY A 65 1.04 -18.15 9.31
N ASP A 66 2.16 -18.77 9.69
CA ASP A 66 3.10 -18.18 10.64
C ASP A 66 4.02 -17.16 9.95
N PRO A 67 4.24 -15.97 10.54
CA PRO A 67 5.21 -15.02 10.03
C PRO A 67 6.61 -15.63 9.98
N VAL A 68 7.35 -15.35 8.91
CA VAL A 68 8.71 -15.91 8.73
C VAL A 68 9.74 -15.29 9.66
N ASP A 69 9.52 -14.06 10.10
CA ASP A 69 10.34 -13.31 11.05
C ASP A 69 9.57 -12.11 11.63
N GLY A 70 10.29 -11.23 12.35
CA GLY A 70 9.74 -10.05 12.99
C GLY A 70 9.23 -8.97 12.02
N ILE A 71 9.82 -8.85 10.82
CA ILE A 71 9.33 -7.93 9.79
C ILE A 71 7.98 -8.42 9.27
N ASP A 72 7.89 -9.72 8.97
CA ASP A 72 6.64 -10.35 8.52
C ASP A 72 5.55 -10.30 9.63
N GLN A 73 5.97 -10.35 10.90
CA GLN A 73 5.06 -10.15 12.04
C GLN A 73 4.53 -8.71 12.14
N CYS A 74 5.29 -7.70 11.71
CA CYS A 74 4.78 -6.33 11.58
C CYS A 74 3.62 -6.30 10.57
N CYS A 75 3.80 -6.94 9.42
CA CYS A 75 2.79 -7.00 8.35
C CYS A 75 1.54 -7.77 8.80
N MET A 76 1.69 -8.91 9.49
CA MET A 76 0.54 -9.60 10.07
C MET A 76 -0.27 -8.71 11.04
N ARG A 77 0.41 -7.88 11.84
CA ARG A 77 -0.26 -6.94 12.75
C ARG A 77 -0.95 -5.81 12.00
N HIS A 78 -0.35 -5.35 10.89
CA HIS A 78 -0.92 -4.34 10.01
C HIS A 78 -2.23 -4.84 9.37
N ASP A 79 -2.21 -6.01 8.75
CA ASP A 79 -3.40 -6.63 8.15
C ASP A 79 -4.53 -6.80 9.17
N LYS A 80 -4.20 -7.30 10.38
CA LYS A 80 -5.18 -7.44 11.47
C LYS A 80 -5.71 -6.11 11.98
N CYS A 81 -4.90 -5.05 11.93
CA CYS A 81 -5.32 -3.71 12.33
C CYS A 81 -6.40 -3.18 11.37
N TYR A 82 -6.24 -3.42 10.07
CA TYR A 82 -7.26 -3.10 9.06
C TYR A 82 -8.53 -3.94 9.25
N ASP A 83 -8.40 -5.26 9.43
CA ASP A 83 -9.53 -6.16 9.73
C ASP A 83 -10.33 -5.67 10.94
N ASP A 84 -9.64 -5.27 12.01
CA ASP A 84 -10.27 -4.77 13.23
C ASP A 84 -11.02 -3.44 12.99
N ALA A 85 -10.49 -2.55 12.14
CA ALA A 85 -11.17 -1.29 11.79
C ALA A 85 -12.50 -1.54 11.06
N ILE A 86 -12.55 -2.58 10.22
CA ILE A 86 -13.77 -3.01 9.53
C ILE A 86 -14.72 -3.72 10.50
N ALA A 87 -14.20 -4.63 11.32
CA ALA A 87 -14.99 -5.38 12.30
C ALA A 87 -15.69 -4.47 13.32
N ARG A 88 -15.05 -3.34 13.66
CA ARG A 88 -15.60 -2.30 14.55
C ARG A 88 -16.49 -1.28 13.83
N HIS A 89 -16.75 -1.48 12.53
CA HIS A 89 -17.52 -0.57 11.66
C HIS A 89 -16.95 0.86 11.60
N ALA A 90 -15.65 1.04 11.86
CA ALA A 90 -14.99 2.31 11.64
C ALA A 90 -14.78 2.56 10.14
N CYS A 91 -14.45 1.49 9.39
CA CYS A 91 -14.36 1.44 7.94
C CYS A 91 -15.46 0.55 7.33
N TYR A 92 -15.83 0.81 6.08
CA TYR A 92 -16.94 0.11 5.41
C TYR A 92 -16.54 -1.26 4.82
N ASP A 93 -15.37 -1.35 4.16
CA ASP A 93 -14.89 -2.57 3.50
C ASP A 93 -13.39 -2.46 3.16
N VAL A 94 -12.74 -3.60 2.92
CA VAL A 94 -11.31 -3.77 2.60
C VAL A 94 -10.84 -2.91 1.41
N PRO A 95 -11.62 -2.72 0.32
CA PRO A 95 -11.19 -1.84 -0.78
C PRO A 95 -10.94 -0.39 -0.37
N PHE A 96 -11.54 0.09 0.72
CA PHE A 96 -11.31 1.46 1.21
C PHE A 96 -9.89 1.64 1.77
N GLU A 97 -9.23 0.58 2.20
CA GLU A 97 -7.82 0.58 2.64
C GLU A 97 -6.88 1.08 1.55
N TYR A 98 -7.23 0.90 0.27
CA TYR A 98 -6.36 1.23 -0.87
C TYR A 98 -6.69 2.60 -1.48
N VAL A 99 -7.82 3.20 -1.14
CA VAL A 99 -8.34 4.41 -1.80
C VAL A 99 -8.69 5.55 -0.85
N GLU A 100 -8.97 5.26 0.43
CA GLU A 100 -9.30 6.28 1.42
C GLU A 100 -8.04 7.03 1.87
N ASP A 101 -7.96 8.29 1.48
CA ASP A 101 -6.86 9.17 1.83
C ASP A 101 -7.00 9.63 3.29
N TYR A 102 -5.91 9.76 4.02
CA TYR A 102 -5.90 10.28 5.38
C TYR A 102 -4.75 11.29 5.55
N SER A 103 -4.89 12.19 6.52
CA SER A 103 -3.94 13.27 6.78
C SER A 103 -2.94 12.88 7.85
N TRP A 104 -1.66 13.14 7.60
CA TRP A 104 -0.57 12.87 8.52
C TRP A 104 0.56 13.89 8.32
N THR A 105 1.54 13.92 9.23
CA THR A 105 2.71 14.78 9.16
C THR A 105 3.99 14.02 9.53
N CYS A 106 5.11 14.39 8.93
CA CYS A 106 6.44 13.92 9.30
C CYS A 106 7.09 14.91 10.27
N GLN A 107 7.32 14.50 11.52
CA GLN A 107 7.84 15.37 12.58
C GLN A 107 9.17 14.82 13.11
N ILE A 108 10.03 15.70 13.61
CA ILE A 108 11.25 15.30 14.32
C ILE A 108 10.91 15.17 15.81
N ALA A 109 11.03 13.97 16.36
CA ALA A 109 10.86 13.72 17.79
C ALA A 109 12.06 14.25 18.60
N ASP A 110 11.90 14.35 19.92
CA ASP A 110 12.94 14.89 20.82
C ASP A 110 14.29 14.14 20.74
N ASN A 111 14.24 12.86 20.38
CA ASN A 111 15.42 12.02 20.15
C ASN A 111 16.08 12.21 18.77
N GLY A 112 15.60 13.18 17.97
CA GLY A 112 16.09 13.50 16.63
C GLY A 112 15.59 12.58 15.52
N LYS A 113 14.80 11.53 15.83
CA LYS A 113 14.24 10.64 14.81
C LYS A 113 13.01 11.27 14.16
N LYS A 114 12.84 11.01 12.86
CA LYS A 114 11.60 11.34 12.15
C LYS A 114 10.50 10.35 12.55
N VAL A 115 9.30 10.86 12.80
CA VAL A 115 8.12 10.09 13.20
C VAL A 115 6.92 10.56 12.38
N ALA A 116 6.20 9.61 11.80
CA ALA A 116 4.91 9.88 11.18
C ALA A 116 3.82 10.04 12.25
N ASN A 117 3.09 11.14 12.22
CA ASN A 117 1.99 11.43 13.14
C ASN A 117 0.69 11.69 12.38
N CYS A 118 -0.37 10.97 12.74
CA CYS A 118 -1.71 11.20 12.22
C CYS A 118 -2.23 12.57 12.64
N THR A 119 -2.79 13.31 11.69
CA THR A 119 -3.40 14.61 11.96
C THR A 119 -4.81 14.42 12.50
N GLU A 120 -5.26 15.30 13.39
CA GLU A 120 -6.63 15.32 13.91
C GLU A 120 -7.26 16.71 13.67
N PRO A 121 -8.59 16.82 13.46
CA PRO A 121 -9.58 15.73 13.49
C PRO A 121 -9.74 15.03 12.13
N GLN A 122 -9.99 13.73 12.14
CA GLN A 122 -10.41 12.96 10.96
C GLN A 122 -11.65 12.10 11.25
N ASN A 123 -12.22 11.47 10.22
CA ASN A 123 -13.28 10.47 10.44
C ASN A 123 -12.69 9.19 11.03
N ALA A 124 -13.55 8.32 11.58
CA ALA A 124 -13.11 7.09 12.24
C ALA A 124 -12.25 6.20 11.32
N CYS A 125 -12.66 5.97 10.08
CA CYS A 125 -11.89 5.15 9.15
C CYS A 125 -10.48 5.70 8.87
N LYS A 126 -10.38 6.99 8.53
CA LYS A 126 -9.09 7.67 8.26
C LYS A 126 -8.16 7.62 9.47
N THR A 127 -8.73 7.76 10.66
CA THR A 127 -7.99 7.70 11.92
C THR A 127 -7.38 6.32 12.13
N GLU A 128 -8.19 5.27 11.99
CA GLU A 128 -7.73 3.88 12.14
C GLU A 128 -6.70 3.49 11.07
N LEU A 129 -6.96 3.79 9.79
CA LEU A 129 -6.02 3.48 8.70
C LEU A 129 -4.67 4.18 8.90
N CYS A 130 -4.69 5.47 9.23
CA CYS A 130 -3.47 6.22 9.52
C CYS A 130 -2.70 5.62 10.72
N TRP A 131 -3.42 5.21 11.76
CA TRP A 131 -2.81 4.62 12.94
C TRP A 131 -2.17 3.26 12.63
N CYS A 132 -2.85 2.40 11.87
CA CYS A 132 -2.31 1.13 11.41
C CYS A 132 -1.02 1.31 10.59
N ASP A 133 -1.01 2.27 9.65
CA ASP A 133 0.13 2.53 8.76
C ASP A 133 1.33 3.11 9.53
N ARG A 134 1.06 4.00 10.49
CA ARG A 134 2.08 4.46 11.42
C ARG A 134 2.70 3.30 12.21
N MET A 135 1.87 2.42 12.76
CA MET A 135 2.31 1.31 13.62
C MET A 135 3.20 0.31 12.87
N VAL A 136 2.88 0.01 11.60
CA VAL A 136 3.72 -0.90 10.81
C VAL A 136 5.07 -0.27 10.46
N VAL A 137 5.10 1.04 10.15
CA VAL A 137 6.35 1.77 9.89
C VAL A 137 7.22 1.88 11.14
N GLU A 138 6.62 2.16 12.30
CA GLU A 138 7.32 2.11 13.59
C GLU A 138 7.93 0.73 13.84
N CYS A 139 7.16 -0.33 13.62
CA CYS A 139 7.60 -1.71 13.79
C CYS A 139 8.75 -2.09 12.84
N TRP A 140 8.66 -1.74 11.55
CA TRP A 140 9.75 -1.96 10.60
C TRP A 140 11.05 -1.29 11.04
N GLY A 141 10.97 -0.13 11.69
CA GLY A 141 12.13 0.59 12.23
C GLY A 141 12.86 -0.12 13.38
N GLU A 142 12.29 -1.20 13.94
CA GLU A 142 12.95 -2.05 14.93
C GLU A 142 13.95 -3.04 14.29
N TYR A 143 13.87 -3.24 12.98
CA TYR A 143 14.68 -4.19 12.22
C TYR A 143 15.62 -3.48 11.24
N PRO A 144 16.77 -4.08 10.90
CA PRO A 144 17.58 -3.60 9.78
C PRO A 144 16.77 -3.66 8.48
N LYS A 145 17.00 -2.70 7.57
CA LYS A 145 16.42 -2.74 6.22
C LYS A 145 16.72 -4.13 5.59
N PRO A 146 15.70 -4.86 5.12
CA PRO A 146 15.92 -6.19 4.56
C PRO A 146 16.77 -6.09 3.28
N PRO A 147 17.92 -6.80 3.19
CA PRO A 147 18.74 -6.79 1.99
C PRO A 147 18.09 -7.58 0.84
N THR A 148 17.21 -8.51 1.19
CA THR A 148 16.45 -9.37 0.28
C THR A 148 15.08 -9.64 0.87
N LYS A 149 14.10 -9.89 0.00
CA LYS A 149 12.74 -10.24 0.41
C LYS A 149 12.67 -11.70 0.84
N ALA A 150 12.29 -11.96 2.09
CA ALA A 150 12.08 -13.31 2.59
C ALA A 150 10.95 -13.99 1.80
N LYS A 151 11.03 -15.31 1.64
CA LYS A 151 10.00 -16.10 0.96
C LYS A 151 9.09 -16.75 1.98
N CYS A 152 7.79 -16.75 1.75
CA CYS A 152 6.89 -17.63 2.48
C CYS A 152 7.24 -19.10 2.17
N PRO A 153 7.44 -19.97 3.19
CA PRO A 153 7.82 -21.37 3.00
C PRO A 153 6.71 -22.23 2.39
N HIS A 154 5.46 -21.76 2.44
CA HIS A 154 4.34 -22.40 1.77
C HIS A 154 3.90 -21.57 0.56
N PRO A 155 3.42 -22.22 -0.52
CA PRO A 155 2.79 -21.50 -1.62
C PRO A 155 1.68 -20.63 -1.04
N ARG A 156 1.71 -19.32 -1.31
CA ARG A 156 0.56 -18.45 -1.04
C ARG A 156 -0.64 -19.12 -1.67
N LEU A 157 -1.59 -19.57 -0.84
CA LEU A 157 -2.74 -20.33 -1.30
C LEU A 157 -3.38 -19.58 -2.46
N SER A 158 -3.67 -20.29 -3.55
CA SER A 158 -4.44 -19.67 -4.61
C SER A 158 -5.79 -19.24 -4.03
N VAL A 159 -6.36 -18.19 -4.60
CA VAL A 159 -7.66 -17.64 -4.20
C VAL A 159 -8.74 -18.74 -4.20
N GLU A 160 -8.61 -19.72 -5.09
CA GLU A 160 -9.41 -20.95 -5.15
C GLU A 160 -9.30 -21.78 -3.86
N GLN A 161 -8.09 -21.93 -3.31
CA GLN A 161 -7.82 -22.71 -2.10
C GLN A 161 -8.22 -21.96 -0.82
N GLN A 162 -8.03 -20.64 -0.75
CA GLN A 162 -8.47 -19.81 0.38
C GLN A 162 -9.99 -19.88 0.58
N ASN A 163 -10.75 -19.98 -0.51
CA ASN A 163 -12.20 -20.13 -0.50
C ASN A 163 -12.69 -21.50 0.04
N THR A 164 -11.81 -22.50 0.13
CA THR A 164 -12.18 -23.86 0.60
C THR A 164 -11.86 -24.09 2.08
N THR A 165 -10.95 -23.31 2.66
CA THR A 165 -10.52 -23.46 4.07
C THR A 165 -11.20 -22.48 5.02
N SER A 166 -11.79 -21.39 4.53
CA SER A 166 -12.53 -20.45 5.38
C SER A 166 -13.96 -20.96 5.63
N SER A 167 -14.32 -21.10 6.90
CA SER A 167 -15.68 -21.51 7.34
C SER A 167 -16.73 -20.40 7.15
N PHE A 168 -16.57 -19.53 6.14
CA PHE A 168 -17.47 -18.42 5.84
C PHE A 168 -18.20 -18.67 4.51
N HIS A 169 -19.06 -19.68 4.50
CA HIS A 169 -19.97 -19.93 3.37
C HIS A 169 -21.12 -18.92 3.40
N GLY A 170 -21.13 -17.95 2.49
CA GLY A 170 -22.36 -17.21 2.19
C GLY A 170 -22.24 -15.96 1.32
N ILE A 171 -21.21 -15.12 1.50
CA ILE A 171 -21.25 -13.73 1.01
C ILE A 171 -20.38 -13.50 -0.25
N PHE A 172 -19.38 -14.35 -0.51
CA PHE A 172 -18.34 -14.06 -1.51
C PHE A 172 -18.70 -14.34 -2.99
N LYS A 173 -19.86 -14.95 -3.29
CA LYS A 173 -20.20 -15.29 -4.69
C LYS A 173 -20.65 -14.11 -5.58
N ILE A 174 -20.89 -12.94 -5.00
CA ILE A 174 -21.40 -11.77 -5.76
C ILE A 174 -20.27 -10.76 -6.08
N TRP A 175 -19.12 -10.85 -5.41
CA TRP A 175 -18.07 -9.82 -5.45
C TRP A 175 -16.87 -10.09 -6.39
N THR A 176 -16.82 -11.24 -7.05
CA THR A 176 -15.65 -11.65 -7.86
C THR A 176 -15.44 -10.80 -9.12
N ALA A 177 -16.47 -10.12 -9.64
CA ALA A 177 -16.32 -9.25 -10.82
C ALA A 177 -15.70 -7.88 -10.51
N SER A 178 -15.78 -7.40 -9.26
CA SER A 178 -15.27 -6.07 -8.85
C SER A 178 -13.79 -6.12 -8.44
N LEU A 179 -13.37 -7.23 -7.81
CA LEU A 179 -12.00 -7.44 -7.32
C LEU A 179 -10.96 -7.64 -8.44
N GLU A 180 -11.35 -8.09 -9.63
CA GLU A 180 -10.42 -8.27 -10.75
C GLU A 180 -9.84 -6.93 -11.25
N SER A 181 -10.64 -5.86 -11.16
CA SER A 181 -10.21 -4.50 -11.54
C SER A 181 -9.28 -3.90 -10.50
N LEU A 182 -9.52 -4.15 -9.22
CA LEU A 182 -8.64 -3.73 -8.12
C LEU A 182 -7.34 -4.54 -8.06
N ARG A 183 -7.38 -5.84 -8.41
CA ARG A 183 -6.18 -6.66 -8.59
C ARG A 183 -5.24 -6.11 -9.65
N LYS A 184 -5.80 -5.63 -10.77
CA LYS A 184 -5.00 -5.00 -11.83
C LYS A 184 -4.35 -3.71 -11.33
N ILE A 185 -5.07 -2.90 -10.55
CA ILE A 185 -4.53 -1.67 -9.97
C ILE A 185 -3.43 -1.99 -8.94
N ALA A 186 -3.64 -2.97 -8.07
CA ALA A 186 -2.61 -3.47 -7.15
C ALA A 186 -1.39 -3.97 -7.96
N SER A 187 -1.56 -4.84 -8.95
CA SER A 187 -0.46 -5.35 -9.79
C SER A 187 0.25 -4.31 -10.68
N ILE A 188 -0.29 -3.09 -10.81
CA ILE A 188 0.40 -2.00 -11.53
C ILE A 188 1.45 -1.35 -10.62
N PHE A 189 1.34 -1.52 -9.31
CA PHE A 189 2.28 -1.05 -8.29
C PHE A 189 3.02 -2.20 -7.57
N TRP A 190 2.80 -3.46 -7.98
CA TRP A 190 3.36 -4.68 -7.36
C TRP A 190 3.93 -5.68 -8.36
#